data_AF-A0A1W1VIV6-F1
#
_entry.id   AF-A0A1W1VIV6-F1
#
_cell.length_a   1.000
_cell.length_b   1.000
_cell.length_c   1.000
_cell.angle_alpha   90.00
_cell.angle_beta   90.00
_cell.angle_gamma   90.00
#
_symmetry.space_group_name_H-M   'P 1'
#
loop_
_entity.id
_entity.type
_entity.pdbx_description
1 polymer ?
#
loop_
_entity_poly.entity_id
_entity_poly.type
_entity_poly.pdbx_seq_one_letter_code
_entity_poly.pdbx_strand_id
1 'polypeptide(L)'
;MSSCNKVDKSSLTKEQKIKLEQPVTSTTEERKYYPVNYNELLKDFMTWYTYTYHNVKLSRDFVGLGADSSIIKKADFLKHLTTGKFIAVKIMAQNDVEYYKLHKLSEPNLQIEETVKQMALAEIAHFEMEGKEMPDYNFTDINGVRYDKNNTKEKIIVLKCWFIGCVACVKEFPELNKLVDTYKDRSDILFLSLAIDNKQKLINFLKKKNSIIEWCQAKKNT
;
A
#
# COMPACT_ATOMS: atom_id res chain seq x y z
N MET A 1 -29.76 -14.08 -3.13
CA MET A 1 -28.47 -13.69 -3.74
C MET A 1 -28.74 -12.55 -4.71
N SER A 2 -28.54 -11.30 -4.30
CA SER A 2 -28.82 -10.14 -5.16
C SER A 2 -27.52 -9.48 -5.56
N SER A 3 -27.19 -9.64 -6.84
CA SER A 3 -26.01 -9.12 -7.53
C SER A 3 -26.16 -7.62 -7.79
N CYS A 4 -25.22 -6.79 -7.33
CA CYS A 4 -24.85 -5.59 -8.07
C CYS A 4 -24.02 -6.07 -9.25
N ASN A 5 -24.66 -6.30 -10.40
CA ASN A 5 -24.08 -6.30 -11.75
C ASN A 5 -25.00 -7.10 -12.67
N LYS A 6 -25.80 -6.38 -13.48
CA LYS A 6 -26.28 -6.84 -14.80
C LYS A 6 -26.59 -5.62 -15.66
N VAL A 7 -25.85 -5.44 -16.75
CA VAL A 7 -26.37 -4.86 -18.00
C VAL A 7 -25.81 -5.64 -19.19
N ASP A 8 -26.66 -5.72 -20.20
CA ASP A 8 -26.80 -6.63 -21.33
C ASP A 8 -25.64 -6.66 -22.34
N LYS A 9 -25.39 -7.83 -22.93
CA LYS A 9 -24.36 -8.10 -23.94
C LYS A 9 -25.00 -8.27 -25.31
N SER A 10 -25.13 -7.19 -26.06
CA SER A 10 -25.33 -7.28 -27.51
C SER A 10 -24.69 -6.09 -28.21
N SER A 11 -23.44 -6.25 -28.68
CA SER A 11 -22.85 -5.64 -29.89
C SER A 11 -21.34 -5.37 -29.77
N LEU A 12 -20.47 -6.36 -30.02
CA LEU A 12 -19.08 -6.10 -30.42
C LEU A 12 -18.59 -7.19 -31.41
N THR A 13 -17.90 -6.77 -32.47
CA THR A 13 -17.59 -7.51 -33.71
C THR A 13 -16.19 -8.12 -33.76
N LYS A 14 -15.96 -8.99 -34.75
CA LYS A 14 -14.81 -9.89 -34.99
C LYS A 14 -13.40 -9.25 -35.08
N GLU A 15 -13.25 -7.94 -35.04
CA GLU A 15 -11.99 -7.24 -35.33
C GLU A 15 -11.02 -7.14 -34.14
N GLN A 16 -11.41 -7.58 -32.94
CA GLN A 16 -10.53 -7.61 -31.76
C GLN A 16 -9.72 -8.91 -31.60
N LYS A 17 -9.80 -9.85 -32.55
CA LYS A 17 -9.10 -11.13 -32.51
C LYS A 17 -7.72 -11.15 -33.20
N ILE A 18 -7.24 -10.04 -33.77
CA ILE A 18 -5.96 -9.99 -34.50
C ILE A 18 -4.98 -9.05 -33.79
N LYS A 19 -4.44 -9.52 -32.67
CA LYS A 19 -3.21 -9.00 -32.05
C LYS A 19 -2.59 -10.05 -31.12
N LEU A 20 -2.48 -11.27 -31.62
CA LEU A 20 -1.55 -12.28 -31.10
C LEU A 20 -0.53 -12.54 -32.22
N GLU A 21 0.74 -12.68 -31.83
CA GLU A 21 1.93 -12.95 -32.66
C GLU A 21 2.49 -11.67 -33.32
N GLN A 22 3.68 -11.12 -32.99
CA GLN A 22 4.99 -11.71 -32.66
C GLN A 22 5.87 -10.67 -31.90
N PRO A 23 7.20 -10.86 -31.74
CA PRO A 23 7.93 -11.71 -30.80
C PRO A 23 8.61 -10.90 -29.66
N VAL A 24 8.77 -11.49 -28.47
CA VAL A 24 9.50 -10.88 -27.34
C VAL A 24 11.00 -11.05 -27.56
N THR A 25 11.70 -9.97 -27.92
CA THR A 25 13.16 -9.92 -27.95
C THR A 25 13.71 -9.08 -26.79
N SER A 26 14.45 -9.78 -25.91
CA SER A 26 15.53 -9.32 -25.01
C SER A 26 15.42 -7.91 -24.38
N THR A 27 14.93 -7.84 -23.14
CA THR A 27 15.07 -6.63 -22.30
C THR A 27 16.35 -6.72 -21.48
N THR A 28 17.33 -5.89 -21.80
CA THR A 28 18.41 -5.50 -20.87
C THR A 28 17.81 -4.98 -19.57
N GLU A 29 18.18 -5.57 -18.43
CA GLU A 29 17.66 -5.18 -17.11
C GLU A 29 18.04 -3.71 -16.79
N GLU A 30 17.05 -2.82 -16.71
CA GLU A 30 17.28 -1.41 -16.38
C GLU A 30 17.66 -1.28 -14.91
N ARG A 31 18.96 -1.04 -14.65
CA ARG A 31 19.50 -0.81 -13.32
C ARG A 31 19.85 0.66 -13.14
N LYS A 32 19.28 1.29 -12.12
CA LYS A 32 19.54 2.68 -11.74
C LYS A 32 20.24 2.75 -10.38
N TYR A 33 21.35 3.46 -10.30
CA TYR A 33 22.10 3.69 -9.05
C TYR A 33 21.80 5.05 -8.45
N TYR A 34 21.84 5.13 -7.13
CA TYR A 34 21.61 6.33 -6.33
C TYR A 34 22.83 6.56 -5.43
N PRO A 35 23.87 7.27 -5.91
CA PRO A 35 24.99 7.62 -5.05
C PRO A 35 24.52 8.54 -3.93
N VAL A 36 25.03 8.33 -2.72
CA VAL A 36 24.64 9.11 -1.53
C VAL A 36 25.88 9.67 -0.85
N ASN A 37 25.89 10.98 -0.65
CA ASN A 37 26.88 11.65 0.18
C ASN A 37 26.41 11.62 1.63
N TYR A 38 27.01 10.74 2.45
CA TYR A 38 26.60 10.56 3.84
C TYR A 38 26.83 11.80 4.70
N ASN A 39 27.91 12.55 4.46
CA ASN A 39 28.20 13.77 5.20
C ASN A 39 27.13 14.84 4.96
N GLU A 40 26.63 14.93 3.73
CA GLU A 40 25.54 15.84 3.39
C GLU A 40 24.19 15.32 3.89
N LEU A 41 23.91 14.02 3.72
CA LEU A 41 22.67 13.39 4.15
C LEU A 41 22.45 13.53 5.67
N LEU A 42 23.52 13.34 6.45
CA LEU A 42 23.48 13.34 7.92
C LEU A 42 23.83 14.70 8.53
N LYS A 43 23.96 15.77 7.72
CA LYS A 43 24.37 17.10 8.20
C LYS A 43 23.38 17.69 9.21
N ASP A 44 22.09 17.37 9.07
CA ASP A 44 21.01 17.78 9.96
C ASP A 44 19.80 16.84 9.84
N PHE A 45 18.91 16.89 10.85
CA PHE A 45 17.72 16.05 10.91
C PHE A 45 16.78 16.25 9.72
N MET A 46 16.53 17.49 9.30
CA MET A 46 15.57 17.78 8.23
C MET A 46 16.06 17.25 6.89
N THR A 47 17.35 17.39 6.60
CA THR A 47 17.96 16.83 5.38
C THR A 47 17.80 15.31 5.33
N TRP A 48 18.14 14.62 6.42
CA TRP A 48 17.96 13.18 6.51
C TRP A 48 16.49 12.76 6.41
N TYR A 49 15.60 13.48 7.12
CA TYR A 49 14.17 13.16 7.16
C TYR A 49 13.52 13.35 5.80
N THR A 50 13.81 14.44 5.09
CA THR A 50 13.32 14.69 3.73
C THR A 50 13.81 13.60 2.77
N TYR A 51 15.10 13.25 2.81
CA TYR A 51 15.61 12.14 2.01
C TYR A 51 14.86 10.84 2.30
N THR A 52 14.75 10.47 3.57
CA THR A 52 14.13 9.21 4.01
C THR A 52 12.67 9.15 3.58
N TYR A 53 11.92 10.23 3.82
CA TYR A 53 10.51 10.34 3.45
C TYR A 53 10.27 10.07 1.95
N HIS A 54 11.13 10.60 1.07
CA HIS A 54 10.97 10.46 -0.37
C HIS A 54 11.56 9.16 -0.94
N ASN A 55 12.64 8.63 -0.35
CA ASN A 55 13.44 7.59 -0.97
C ASN A 55 13.38 6.22 -0.27
N VAL A 56 12.84 6.14 0.95
CA VAL A 56 12.86 4.91 1.75
C VAL A 56 11.42 4.48 2.06
N LYS A 57 10.96 3.41 1.41
CA LYS A 57 9.60 2.85 1.52
C LYS A 57 9.64 1.44 2.11
N LEU A 58 9.86 1.35 3.42
CA LEU A 58 10.05 0.07 4.14
C LEU A 58 8.81 -0.84 4.13
N SER A 59 7.62 -0.29 3.90
CA SER A 59 6.38 -1.06 3.78
C SER A 59 6.28 -1.86 2.47
N ARG A 60 7.04 -1.51 1.43
CA ARG A 60 7.06 -2.22 0.14
C ARG A 60 7.95 -3.46 0.20
N ASP A 61 7.91 -4.27 -0.85
CA ASP A 61 8.94 -5.26 -1.11
C ASP A 61 10.24 -4.57 -1.55
N PHE A 62 11.36 -4.99 -0.96
CA PHE A 62 12.69 -4.46 -1.25
C PHE A 62 13.78 -5.49 -0.95
N VAL A 63 14.97 -5.27 -1.53
CA VAL A 63 16.18 -6.03 -1.19
C VAL A 63 16.97 -5.26 -0.14
N GLY A 64 17.10 -5.85 1.05
CA GLY A 64 17.87 -5.29 2.15
C GLY A 64 19.33 -5.73 2.08
N LEU A 65 20.25 -4.79 2.25
CA LEU A 65 21.69 -5.05 2.38
C LEU A 65 22.21 -4.67 3.76
N GLY A 66 23.06 -5.51 4.33
CA GLY A 66 23.88 -5.21 5.49
C GLY A 66 24.85 -4.06 5.25
N ALA A 67 25.49 -3.59 6.33
CA ALA A 67 26.51 -2.54 6.24
C ALA A 67 27.73 -2.98 5.40
N ASP A 68 28.01 -4.28 5.38
CA ASP A 68 29.01 -4.97 4.56
C ASP A 68 28.55 -5.24 3.11
N SER A 69 27.36 -4.79 2.74
CA SER A 69 26.70 -5.04 1.45
C SER A 69 26.20 -6.49 1.22
N SER A 70 26.22 -7.35 2.25
CA SER A 70 25.59 -8.68 2.16
C SER A 70 24.08 -8.57 2.04
N ILE A 71 23.43 -9.44 1.26
CA ILE A 71 21.96 -9.48 1.19
C ILE A 71 21.42 -10.08 2.50
N ILE A 72 20.48 -9.40 3.13
CA ILE A 72 19.83 -9.83 4.37
C ILE A 72 18.30 -9.83 4.22
N LYS A 73 17.62 -10.64 5.03
CA LYS A 73 16.15 -10.72 5.02
C LYS A 73 15.54 -9.39 5.48
N LYS A 74 14.35 -9.03 4.94
CA LYS A 74 13.59 -7.84 5.33
C LYS A 74 13.40 -7.74 6.86
N ALA A 75 13.05 -8.85 7.51
CA ALA A 75 12.93 -8.91 8.96
C ALA A 75 14.22 -8.51 9.70
N ASP A 76 15.37 -9.03 9.27
CA ASP A 76 16.66 -8.74 9.89
C ASP A 76 17.11 -7.31 9.59
N PHE A 77 16.83 -6.81 8.38
CA PHE A 77 17.05 -5.42 8.00
C PHE A 77 16.26 -4.46 8.91
N LEU A 78 14.96 -4.71 9.10
CA LEU A 78 14.10 -3.91 9.98
C LEU A 78 14.59 -3.98 11.44
N LYS A 79 14.97 -5.17 11.93
CA LYS A 79 15.55 -5.32 13.28
C LYS A 79 16.80 -4.46 13.50
N HIS A 80 17.69 -4.35 12.51
CA HIS A 80 18.85 -3.44 12.63
C HIS A 80 18.41 -1.98 12.77
N LEU A 81 17.40 -1.54 12.02
CA LEU A 81 16.85 -0.19 12.16
C LEU A 81 16.20 0.05 13.52
N THR A 82 15.54 -0.96 14.13
CA THR A 82 14.96 -0.82 15.48
C THR A 82 16.00 -0.50 16.58
N THR A 83 17.29 -0.72 16.30
CA THR A 83 18.36 -0.32 17.23
C THR A 83 18.60 1.19 17.29
N GLY A 84 18.09 1.94 16.31
CA GLY A 84 18.39 3.37 16.09
C GLY A 84 19.79 3.65 15.53
N LYS A 85 20.70 2.67 15.55
CA LYS A 85 22.12 2.85 15.19
C LYS A 85 22.40 2.82 13.68
N PHE A 86 21.40 2.46 12.88
CA PHE A 86 21.52 2.33 11.43
C PHE A 86 20.40 3.10 10.76
N ILE A 87 20.69 3.73 9.63
CA ILE A 87 19.68 4.27 8.70
C ILE A 87 19.60 3.38 7.45
N ALA A 88 18.45 3.39 6.79
CA ALA A 88 18.29 2.79 5.47
C ALA A 88 18.58 3.82 4.38
N VAL A 89 19.35 3.43 3.38
CA VAL A 89 19.75 4.31 2.27
C VAL A 89 19.49 3.60 0.95
N LYS A 90 18.77 4.25 0.04
CA LYS A 90 18.53 3.75 -1.32
C LYS A 90 19.81 3.83 -2.12
N ILE A 91 20.28 2.69 -2.60
CA ILE A 91 21.53 2.59 -3.36
C ILE A 91 21.29 2.26 -4.84
N MET A 92 20.23 1.52 -5.15
CA MET A 92 19.84 1.19 -6.51
C MET A 92 18.36 0.82 -6.60
N ALA A 93 17.85 0.79 -7.82
CA ALA A 93 16.60 0.16 -8.19
C ALA A 93 16.84 -0.64 -9.47
N GLN A 94 16.25 -1.83 -9.55
CA GLN A 94 16.32 -2.69 -10.72
C GLN A 94 14.95 -3.33 -10.93
N ASN A 95 14.36 -3.17 -12.12
CA ASN A 95 13.05 -3.72 -12.47
C ASN A 95 11.98 -3.40 -11.41
N ASP A 96 11.87 -2.12 -11.01
CA ASP A 96 10.99 -1.62 -9.93
C ASP A 96 11.22 -2.16 -8.52
N VAL A 97 12.22 -3.02 -8.31
CA VAL A 97 12.66 -3.48 -6.99
C VAL A 97 13.72 -2.53 -6.44
N GLU A 98 13.45 -1.98 -5.26
CA GLU A 98 14.36 -1.05 -4.58
C GLU A 98 15.37 -1.82 -3.71
N TYR A 99 16.60 -1.31 -3.67
CA TYR A 99 17.67 -1.84 -2.84
C TYR A 99 18.06 -0.82 -1.78
N TYR A 100 17.93 -1.22 -0.53
CA TYR A 100 18.30 -0.42 0.62
C TYR A 100 19.51 -1.01 1.32
N LYS A 101 20.48 -0.17 1.67
CA LYS A 101 21.66 -0.55 2.45
C LYS A 101 21.59 0.06 3.84
N LEU A 102 21.93 -0.74 4.86
CA LEU A 102 22.14 -0.26 6.21
C LEU A 102 23.42 0.59 6.27
N HIS A 103 23.30 1.82 6.74
CA HIS A 103 24.44 2.68 7.04
C HIS A 103 24.46 2.99 8.53
N LYS A 104 25.57 2.66 9.20
CA LYS A 104 25.74 2.91 10.63
C LYS A 104 25.95 4.40 10.86
N LEU A 105 25.25 4.97 11.82
CA LEU A 105 25.49 6.35 12.25
C LEU A 105 26.85 6.42 12.96
N SER A 106 27.75 7.28 12.45
CA SER A 106 29.09 7.48 13.01
C SER A 106 29.07 8.36 14.26
N GLU A 107 28.21 9.38 14.26
CA GLU A 107 28.05 10.34 15.35
C GLU A 107 26.63 10.23 15.95
N PRO A 108 26.46 10.34 17.28
CA PRO A 108 25.16 10.31 17.91
C PRO A 108 24.25 11.44 17.41
N ASN A 109 23.02 11.11 17.01
CA ASN A 109 21.99 12.08 16.68
C ASN A 109 20.65 11.57 17.20
N LEU A 110 20.29 11.98 18.41
CA LEU A 110 19.11 11.48 19.13
C LEU A 110 17.81 11.63 18.32
N GLN A 111 17.66 12.68 17.52
CA GLN A 111 16.44 12.88 16.72
C GLN A 111 16.36 11.86 15.59
N ILE A 112 17.46 11.61 14.88
CA ILE A 112 17.52 10.60 13.82
C ILE A 112 17.35 9.20 14.43
N GLU A 113 18.10 8.87 15.47
CA GLU A 113 18.08 7.56 16.13
C GLU A 113 16.67 7.18 16.60
N GLU A 114 15.98 8.08 17.31
CA GLU A 114 14.64 7.82 17.81
C GLU A 114 13.62 7.76 16.67
N THR A 115 13.72 8.64 15.67
CA THR A 115 12.78 8.64 14.53
C THR A 115 12.90 7.36 13.72
N VAL A 116 14.13 6.92 13.40
CA VAL A 116 14.38 5.65 12.72
C VAL A 116 13.78 4.50 13.50
N LYS A 117 14.05 4.46 14.81
CA LYS A 117 13.57 3.40 15.69
C LYS A 117 12.04 3.34 15.70
N GLN A 118 11.36 4.47 15.86
CA GLN A 118 9.89 4.52 15.84
C GLN A 118 9.32 4.06 14.50
N MET A 119 9.88 4.53 13.37
CA MET A 119 9.47 4.08 12.05
C MET A 119 9.69 2.57 11.87
N ALA A 120 10.87 2.05 12.25
CA ALA A 120 11.20 0.64 12.11
C ALA A 120 10.34 -0.26 13.02
N LEU A 121 10.01 0.19 14.23
CA LEU A 121 9.12 -0.53 15.15
C LEU A 121 7.69 -0.63 14.60
N ALA A 122 7.19 0.42 13.97
CA ALA A 122 5.89 0.36 13.28
C ALA A 122 5.94 -0.61 12.09
N GLU A 123 6.98 -0.53 11.26
CA GLU A 123 7.10 -1.37 10.06
C GLU A 123 7.34 -2.85 10.37
N ILE A 124 8.13 -3.19 11.40
CA ILE A 124 8.30 -4.58 11.81
C ILE A 124 6.99 -5.14 12.38
N ALA A 125 6.22 -4.35 13.13
CA ALA A 125 4.91 -4.78 13.62
C ALA A 125 3.93 -5.04 12.47
N HIS A 126 3.94 -4.20 11.42
CA HIS A 126 3.14 -4.44 10.21
C HIS A 126 3.61 -5.70 9.45
N PHE A 127 4.91 -5.84 9.23
CA PHE A 127 5.49 -6.98 8.54
C PHE A 127 5.18 -8.30 9.26
N GLU A 128 5.22 -8.31 10.59
CA GLU A 128 4.85 -9.49 11.39
C GLU A 128 3.36 -9.85 11.29
N MET A 129 2.50 -8.97 10.77
CA MET A 129 1.09 -9.27 10.49
C MET A 129 0.87 -9.86 9.09
N GLU A 130 1.86 -9.79 8.20
CA GLU A 130 1.77 -10.41 6.89
C GLU A 130 1.70 -11.94 7.00
N GLY A 131 0.83 -12.56 6.19
CA GLY A 131 0.60 -14.00 6.23
C GLY A 131 -0.16 -14.52 7.46
N LYS A 132 -0.44 -13.68 8.47
CA LYS A 132 -1.34 -14.03 9.56
C LYS A 132 -2.79 -13.95 9.12
N GLU A 133 -3.64 -14.76 9.73
CA GLU A 133 -5.08 -14.66 9.54
C GLU A 133 -5.59 -13.29 9.97
N MET A 134 -6.49 -12.72 9.17
CA MET A 134 -7.18 -11.49 9.53
C MET A 134 -7.98 -11.73 10.83
N PRO A 135 -7.92 -10.82 11.83
CA PRO A 135 -8.77 -10.90 13.02
C PRO A 135 -10.25 -10.98 12.66
N ASP A 136 -11.09 -11.53 13.54
CA ASP A 136 -12.52 -11.58 13.32
C ASP A 136 -13.12 -10.19 13.03
N TYR A 137 -14.06 -10.17 12.07
CA TYR A 137 -14.76 -8.96 11.66
C TYR A 137 -16.23 -9.22 11.37
N ASN A 138 -17.02 -8.16 11.58
CA ASN A 138 -18.43 -8.09 11.23
C ASN A 138 -18.72 -6.64 10.85
N PHE A 139 -18.71 -6.37 9.55
CA PHE A 139 -18.96 -5.04 9.00
C PHE A 139 -20.37 -4.96 8.43
N THR A 140 -21.03 -3.81 8.56
CA THR A 140 -22.34 -3.56 7.93
C THR A 140 -22.26 -2.33 7.05
N ASP A 141 -22.65 -2.46 5.78
CA ASP A 141 -22.62 -1.33 4.85
C ASP A 141 -23.81 -0.36 4.98
N ILE A 142 -23.72 0.77 4.28
CA ILE A 142 -24.79 1.79 4.26
C ILE A 142 -26.13 1.25 3.72
N ASN A 143 -26.12 0.16 2.96
CA ASN A 143 -27.32 -0.51 2.44
C ASN A 143 -27.82 -1.61 3.40
N GLY A 144 -27.11 -1.87 4.49
CA GLY A 144 -27.47 -2.89 5.49
C GLY A 144 -26.93 -4.29 5.16
N VAL A 145 -26.06 -4.44 4.16
CA VAL A 145 -25.43 -5.73 3.86
C VAL A 145 -24.32 -5.99 4.89
N ARG A 146 -24.30 -7.21 5.42
CA ARG A 146 -23.31 -7.64 6.41
C ARG A 146 -22.17 -8.41 5.76
N TYR A 147 -20.95 -8.18 6.22
CA TYR A 147 -19.72 -8.84 5.77
C TYR A 147 -18.97 -9.41 6.97
N ASP A 148 -18.71 -10.72 6.95
CA ASP A 148 -17.99 -11.46 7.98
C ASP A 148 -17.12 -12.55 7.34
N LYS A 149 -16.29 -13.24 8.15
CA LYS A 149 -15.40 -14.30 7.66
C LYS A 149 -16.12 -15.43 6.91
N ASN A 150 -17.37 -15.74 7.27
CA ASN A 150 -18.10 -16.84 6.65
C ASN A 150 -18.57 -16.46 5.25
N ASN A 151 -19.11 -15.25 5.08
CA ASN A 151 -19.67 -14.81 3.80
C ASN A 151 -18.66 -14.16 2.84
N THR A 152 -17.45 -13.89 3.31
CA THR A 152 -16.33 -13.40 2.50
C THR A 152 -15.21 -14.43 2.31
N LYS A 153 -15.44 -15.68 2.73
CA LYS A 153 -14.50 -16.79 2.52
C LYS A 153 -14.13 -16.89 1.03
N GLU A 154 -12.86 -17.21 0.76
CA GLU A 154 -12.28 -17.38 -0.59
C GLU A 154 -12.27 -16.10 -1.46
N LYS A 155 -12.67 -14.95 -0.91
CA LYS A 155 -12.54 -13.67 -1.59
C LYS A 155 -11.24 -12.97 -1.23
N ILE A 156 -10.67 -12.28 -2.21
CA ILE A 156 -9.65 -11.27 -1.98
C ILE A 156 -10.36 -10.00 -1.51
N ILE A 157 -10.15 -9.60 -0.26
CA ILE A 157 -10.78 -8.40 0.29
C ILE A 157 -9.79 -7.24 0.24
N VAL A 158 -10.16 -6.17 -0.46
CA VAL A 158 -9.43 -4.90 -0.46
C VAL A 158 -10.13 -3.94 0.49
N LEU A 159 -9.44 -3.58 1.58
CA LEU A 159 -9.97 -2.69 2.61
C LEU A 159 -9.42 -1.28 2.47
N LYS A 160 -10.31 -0.28 2.40
CA LYS A 160 -9.95 1.14 2.43
C LYS A 160 -10.56 1.82 3.66
N CYS A 161 -9.74 2.17 4.64
CA CYS A 161 -10.18 2.96 5.79
C CYS A 161 -10.11 4.47 5.49
N TRP A 162 -11.15 5.23 5.83
CA TRP A 162 -11.20 6.69 5.68
C TRP A 162 -12.21 7.33 6.66
N PHE A 163 -12.32 8.65 6.61
CA PHE A 163 -13.36 9.41 7.30
C PHE A 163 -13.61 10.74 6.57
N ILE A 164 -14.76 11.39 6.80
CA ILE A 164 -15.22 12.57 6.06
C ILE A 164 -14.18 13.71 6.06
N GLY A 165 -13.48 13.91 7.18
CA GLY A 165 -12.47 14.95 7.33
C GLY A 165 -11.10 14.62 6.69
N CYS A 166 -10.90 13.40 6.19
CA CYS A 166 -9.63 13.00 5.57
C CYS A 166 -9.53 13.55 4.13
N VAL A 167 -8.98 14.76 3.98
CA VAL A 167 -8.85 15.44 2.69
C VAL A 167 -8.06 14.60 1.67
N ALA A 168 -6.96 13.98 2.09
CA ALA A 168 -6.16 13.11 1.22
C ALA A 168 -6.97 11.89 0.76
N CYS A 169 -7.65 11.20 1.68
CA CYS A 169 -8.49 10.05 1.35
C CYS A 169 -9.57 10.40 0.31
N VAL A 170 -10.25 11.54 0.49
CA VAL A 170 -11.31 12.00 -0.43
C VAL A 170 -10.74 12.36 -1.81
N LYS A 171 -9.52 12.91 -1.87
CA LYS A 171 -8.83 13.19 -3.14
C LYS A 171 -8.45 11.92 -3.91
N GLU A 172 -8.26 10.80 -3.22
CA GLU A 172 -7.91 9.51 -3.82
C GLU A 172 -9.10 8.74 -4.41
N PHE A 173 -10.34 9.12 -4.09
CA PHE A 173 -11.54 8.40 -4.55
C PHE A 173 -11.63 8.19 -6.06
N PRO A 174 -11.31 9.17 -6.94
CA PRO A 174 -11.36 8.95 -8.38
C PRO A 174 -10.44 7.81 -8.84
N GLU A 175 -9.24 7.71 -8.31
CA GLU A 175 -8.29 6.65 -8.67
C GLU A 175 -8.71 5.29 -8.08
N LEU A 176 -9.28 5.29 -6.87
CA LEU A 176 -9.84 4.07 -6.26
C LEU A 176 -11.07 3.54 -7.02
N ASN A 177 -11.91 4.43 -7.55
CA ASN A 177 -13.04 4.02 -8.39
C ASN A 177 -12.55 3.42 -9.71
N LYS A 178 -11.53 4.00 -10.35
CA LYS A 178 -10.89 3.38 -11.54
C LYS A 178 -10.32 2.00 -11.24
N LEU A 179 -9.76 1.80 -10.05
CA LEU A 179 -9.28 0.49 -9.61
C LEU A 179 -10.44 -0.52 -9.54
N VAL A 180 -11.56 -0.15 -8.92
CA VAL A 180 -12.76 -0.99 -8.89
C VAL A 180 -13.26 -1.30 -10.30
N ASP A 181 -13.35 -0.30 -11.17
CA ASP A 181 -13.77 -0.46 -12.56
C ASP A 181 -12.85 -1.41 -13.34
N THR A 182 -11.54 -1.37 -13.08
CA THR A 182 -10.55 -2.26 -13.70
C THR A 182 -10.77 -3.73 -13.32
N TYR A 183 -11.26 -3.97 -12.10
CA TYR A 183 -11.47 -5.32 -11.55
C TYR A 183 -12.95 -5.72 -11.46
N LYS A 184 -13.88 -4.96 -12.06
CA LYS A 184 -15.33 -5.22 -11.94
C LYS A 184 -15.79 -6.59 -12.45
N ASP A 185 -15.03 -7.17 -13.39
CA ASP A 185 -15.32 -8.49 -13.96
C ASP A 185 -14.73 -9.64 -13.12
N ARG A 186 -14.02 -9.34 -12.02
CA ARG A 186 -13.43 -10.31 -11.08
C ARG A 186 -14.33 -10.51 -9.87
N SER A 187 -15.16 -11.55 -9.91
CA SER A 187 -16.10 -11.88 -8.81
C SER A 187 -15.43 -12.37 -7.53
N ASP A 188 -14.15 -12.74 -7.60
CA ASP A 188 -13.32 -13.19 -6.48
C ASP A 188 -12.73 -12.02 -5.66
N ILE A 189 -12.90 -10.78 -6.11
CA ILE A 189 -12.42 -9.58 -5.41
C ILE A 189 -13.60 -8.83 -4.78
N LEU A 190 -13.45 -8.44 -3.52
CA LEU A 190 -14.41 -7.63 -2.77
C LEU A 190 -13.76 -6.33 -2.29
N PHE A 191 -14.30 -5.20 -2.72
CA PHE A 191 -13.86 -3.87 -2.31
C PHE A 191 -14.73 -3.34 -1.16
N LEU A 192 -14.15 -3.21 0.04
CA LEU A 192 -14.82 -2.71 1.24
C LEU A 192 -14.19 -1.40 1.71
N SER A 193 -15.00 -0.35 1.83
CA SER A 193 -14.54 0.95 2.29
C SER A 193 -15.05 1.18 3.71
N LEU A 194 -14.15 1.27 4.68
CA LEU A 194 -14.50 1.42 6.08
C LEU A 194 -14.44 2.89 6.50
N ALA A 195 -15.53 3.41 7.06
CA ALA A 195 -15.57 4.76 7.60
C ALA A 195 -16.06 4.76 9.06
N ILE A 196 -15.46 5.63 9.87
CA ILE A 196 -15.79 5.77 11.30
C ILE A 196 -16.97 6.73 11.54
N ASP A 197 -17.34 7.52 10.53
CA ASP A 197 -18.45 8.46 10.60
C ASP A 197 -19.80 7.75 10.74
N ASN A 198 -20.80 8.47 11.26
CA ASN A 198 -22.15 7.92 11.34
C ASN A 198 -22.79 7.79 9.95
N LYS A 199 -23.68 6.80 9.81
CA LYS A 199 -24.36 6.47 8.54
C LYS A 199 -25.02 7.68 7.87
N GLN A 200 -25.73 8.51 8.64
CA GLN A 200 -26.44 9.67 8.08
C GLN A 200 -25.48 10.72 7.51
N LYS A 201 -24.37 10.99 8.20
CA LYS A 201 -23.32 11.91 7.74
C LYS A 201 -22.65 11.36 6.48
N LEU A 202 -22.37 10.06 6.43
CA LEU A 202 -21.81 9.41 5.23
C LEU A 202 -22.75 9.56 4.02
N ILE A 203 -24.04 9.21 4.18
CA ILE A 203 -25.04 9.34 3.12
C ILE A 203 -25.12 10.79 2.63
N ASN A 204 -25.17 11.76 3.55
CA ASN A 204 -25.25 13.18 3.20
C ASN A 204 -23.99 13.66 2.46
N PHE A 205 -22.81 13.17 2.86
CA PHE A 205 -21.54 13.51 2.22
C PHE A 205 -21.47 12.97 0.79
N LEU A 206 -21.81 11.69 0.59
CA LEU A 206 -21.71 11.02 -0.71
C LEU A 206 -22.68 11.59 -1.73
N LYS A 207 -23.92 11.90 -1.31
CA LYS A 207 -24.92 12.54 -2.16
C LYS A 207 -24.43 13.88 -2.74
N LYS A 208 -23.74 14.69 -1.93
CA LYS A 208 -23.23 16.01 -2.36
C LYS A 208 -22.05 15.93 -3.31
N LYS A 209 -21.24 14.87 -3.21
CA LYS A 209 -19.96 14.75 -3.91
C LYS A 209 -20.08 14.09 -5.28
N ASN A 210 -21.28 13.69 -5.71
CA ASN A 210 -21.52 12.87 -6.91
C ASN A 210 -20.55 11.69 -7.03
N SER A 211 -20.01 11.26 -5.89
CA SER A 211 -18.99 10.23 -5.77
C SER A 211 -19.73 9.01 -5.28
N ILE A 212 -20.40 8.32 -6.20
CA ILE A 212 -20.77 6.94 -5.98
C ILE A 212 -19.44 6.21 -5.88
N ILE A 213 -19.00 6.05 -4.64
CA ILE A 213 -17.98 5.08 -4.32
C ILE A 213 -18.74 3.75 -4.47
N GLU A 214 -18.48 3.00 -5.55
CA GLU A 214 -18.99 1.63 -5.73
C GLU A 214 -18.28 0.65 -4.77
N TRP A 215 -18.08 1.08 -3.52
CA TRP A 215 -17.53 0.27 -2.45
C TRP A 215 -18.62 0.10 -1.42
N CYS A 216 -18.76 -1.10 -0.88
CA CYS A 216 -19.64 -1.36 0.23
C CYS A 216 -19.07 -0.61 1.45
N GLN A 217 -19.69 0.52 1.77
CA GLN A 217 -19.22 1.39 2.84
C GLN A 217 -19.63 0.87 4.18
N ALA A 218 -18.73 0.20 4.87
CA ALA A 218 -19.07 -0.60 6.03
C ALA A 218 -18.53 -0.02 7.34
N LYS A 219 -19.32 -0.16 8.39
CA LYS A 219 -18.96 0.18 9.77
C LYS A 219 -18.76 -1.12 10.56
N LYS A 220 -17.74 -1.17 11.43
CA LYS A 220 -17.59 -2.26 12.39
C LYS A 220 -18.72 -2.20 13.41
N ASN A 221 -19.46 -3.30 13.56
CA ASN A 221 -20.40 -3.44 14.67
C ASN A 221 -19.57 -3.68 15.94
N THR A 222 -19.72 -2.81 16.93
CA THR A 222 -19.27 -3.03 18.31
C THR A 222 -20.23 -3.95 19.02
#